data_AF-A0A016T364-F1
#
_entry.id   AF-A0A016T364-F1
#
_cell.length_a   1.000
_cell.length_b   1.000
_cell.length_c   1.000
_cell.angle_alpha   90.00
_cell.angle_beta   90.00
_cell.angle_gamma   90.00
#
_symmetry.space_group_name_H-M   'P 1'
#
loop_
_entity.id
_entity.type
_entity.pdbx_description
1 polymer ?
#
loop_
_entity_poly.entity_id
_entity_poly.type
_entity_poly.pdbx_seq_one_letter_code
_entity_poly.pdbx_strand_id
1 'polypeptide(L)'
;MKIIILCLYVVGLAVCKHNHDNEMCRMCIEAVNVLDVTLGAGGKVKEAAKYFCEAKTRADLMEDCKDMMKKNLNRIVTYLKAPLQNDALSMCTYIHACGANQHKKGYSPPRQDENSDFFD
;
A
#
# COMPACT_ATOMS: atom_id res chain seq x y z
N MET A 1 43.68 -32.77 -2.30
CA MET A 1 43.00 -31.50 -2.02
C MET A 1 41.51 -31.77 -2.00
N LYS A 2 40.84 -31.64 -0.85
CA LYS A 2 39.43 -32.02 -0.65
C LYS A 2 38.55 -30.77 -0.72
N ILE A 3 37.54 -30.84 -1.58
CA ILE A 3 36.53 -29.80 -1.83
C ILE A 3 35.63 -29.70 -0.60
N ILE A 4 35.45 -28.49 -0.07
CA ILE A 4 34.48 -28.18 0.99
C ILE A 4 33.13 -27.94 0.32
N ILE A 5 32.30 -28.99 0.25
CA ILE A 5 30.85 -28.86 0.06
C ILE A 5 30.23 -29.08 1.44
N LEU A 6 29.87 -27.99 2.10
CA LEU A 6 28.99 -28.00 3.28
C LEU A 6 27.62 -27.48 2.83
N CYS A 7 27.01 -28.23 1.93
CA CYS A 7 25.58 -28.16 1.67
C CYS A 7 25.01 -29.51 2.05
N LEU A 8 24.70 -29.72 3.33
CA LEU A 8 23.60 -30.61 3.69
C LEU A 8 23.05 -30.22 5.06
N TYR A 9 21.74 -30.49 5.20
CA TYR A 9 20.97 -30.61 6.44
C TYR A 9 20.41 -29.26 6.95
N VAL A 10 19.09 -29.02 7.08
CA VAL A 10 17.91 -29.90 7.18
C VAL A 10 16.66 -29.04 6.97
N VAL A 11 15.69 -29.55 6.21
CA VAL A 11 14.23 -29.30 6.33
C VAL A 11 13.74 -27.85 6.31
N GLY A 12 13.11 -27.51 5.19
CA GLY A 12 12.13 -26.44 5.14
C GLY A 12 12.26 -25.65 3.86
N LEU A 13 11.45 -26.01 2.87
CA LEU A 13 10.85 -25.06 1.96
C LEU A 13 10.08 -24.02 2.80
N ALA A 14 10.78 -23.13 3.51
CA ALA A 14 10.24 -21.84 3.86
C ALA A 14 10.21 -21.06 2.55
N VAL A 15 9.22 -21.40 1.71
CA VAL A 15 8.63 -20.44 0.80
C VAL A 15 8.46 -19.19 1.67
N CYS A 16 9.24 -18.13 1.40
CA CYS A 16 9.09 -16.86 2.07
C CYS A 16 7.63 -16.46 1.89
N LYS A 17 6.79 -16.77 2.88
CA LYS A 17 5.35 -16.49 2.84
C LYS A 17 5.27 -14.98 2.91
N HIS A 18 5.23 -14.34 1.75
CA HIS A 18 4.97 -12.92 1.64
C HIS A 18 3.65 -12.69 2.34
N ASN A 19 3.72 -12.03 3.49
CA ASN A 19 2.53 -11.71 4.24
C ASN A 19 1.85 -10.58 3.48
N HIS A 20 0.90 -10.92 2.62
CA HIS A 20 0.21 -9.99 1.73
C HIS A 20 -0.31 -8.76 2.48
N ASP A 21 -0.76 -8.97 3.72
CA ASP A 21 -1.21 -7.92 4.66
C ASP A 21 -0.10 -6.91 4.98
N ASN A 22 1.15 -7.37 5.14
CA ASN A 22 2.31 -6.50 5.34
C ASN A 22 2.68 -5.74 4.07
N GLU A 23 2.46 -6.33 2.89
CA GLU A 23 2.79 -5.70 1.62
C GLU A 23 1.79 -4.60 1.25
N MET A 24 0.50 -4.85 1.48
CA MET A 24 -0.56 -3.84 1.37
C MET A 24 -0.32 -2.67 2.33
N CYS A 25 0.04 -2.97 3.58
CA CYS A 25 0.37 -1.93 4.55
C CYS A 25 1.59 -1.11 4.11
N ARG A 26 2.68 -1.76 3.69
CA ARG A 26 3.88 -1.07 3.20
C ARG A 26 3.59 -0.20 1.98
N MET A 27 2.87 -0.75 0.99
CA MET A 27 2.47 -0.04 -0.22
C MET A 27 1.63 1.19 0.12
N CYS A 28 0.67 1.07 1.06
CA CYS A 28 -0.10 2.21 1.51
C CYS A 28 0.79 3.31 2.10
N ILE A 29 1.71 2.95 3.01
CA ILE A 29 2.59 3.91 3.67
C ILE A 29 3.45 4.65 2.65
N GLU A 30 4.07 3.92 1.73
CA GLU A 30 4.87 4.49 0.64
C GLU A 30 4.05 5.46 -0.22
N ALA A 31 2.83 5.08 -0.55
CA ALA A 31 1.97 5.91 -1.37
C ALA A 31 1.49 7.18 -0.65
N VAL A 32 1.12 7.08 0.63
CA VAL A 32 0.75 8.25 1.45
C VAL A 32 1.92 9.22 1.55
N ASN A 33 3.15 8.73 1.74
CA ASN A 33 4.35 9.57 1.75
C ASN A 33 4.57 10.29 0.42
N VAL A 34 4.39 9.60 -0.72
CA VAL A 34 4.48 10.24 -2.05
C VAL A 34 3.43 11.34 -2.21
N LEU A 35 2.21 11.11 -1.72
CA LEU A 35 1.14 12.10 -1.80
C LEU A 35 1.38 13.30 -0.88
N ASP A 36 1.96 13.08 0.30
CA ASP A 36 2.34 14.16 1.22
C ASP A 36 3.38 15.09 0.60
N VAL A 37 4.47 14.52 0.06
CA VAL A 37 5.50 15.29 -0.67
C VAL A 37 4.89 16.01 -1.88
N THR A 38 4.01 15.35 -2.62
CA THR A 38 3.33 15.95 -3.78
C THR A 38 2.46 17.14 -3.36
N LEU A 39 1.69 17.00 -2.28
CA LEU A 39 0.86 18.08 -1.74
C LEU A 39 1.70 19.26 -1.26
N GLY A 40 2.78 18.99 -0.51
CA GLY A 40 3.70 20.02 -0.02
C GLY A 40 4.37 20.80 -1.15
N ALA A 41 4.60 20.16 -2.30
CA ALA A 41 5.13 20.80 -3.50
C ALA A 41 4.08 21.50 -4.38
N GLY A 42 2.79 21.51 -4.00
CA GLY A 42 1.70 22.05 -4.83
C GLY A 42 1.41 21.21 -6.08
N GLY A 43 1.82 19.94 -6.09
CA GLY A 43 1.67 19.03 -7.21
C GLY A 43 0.27 18.43 -7.35
N LYS A 44 0.07 17.69 -8.44
CA LYS A 44 -1.21 17.04 -8.76
C LYS A 44 -1.29 15.64 -8.15
N VAL A 45 -1.95 15.55 -6.99
CA VAL A 45 -2.10 14.29 -6.22
C VAL A 45 -2.73 13.13 -7.00
N LYS A 46 -3.70 13.39 -7.88
CA LYS A 46 -4.33 12.33 -8.69
C LYS A 46 -3.33 11.69 -9.66
N GLU A 47 -2.53 12.51 -10.33
CA GLU A 47 -1.51 12.05 -11.26
C GLU A 47 -0.39 11.31 -10.51
N ALA A 48 0.01 11.80 -9.34
CA ALA A 48 1.00 11.14 -8.48
C ALA A 48 0.51 9.77 -7.97
N ALA A 49 -0.75 9.65 -7.54
CA ALA A 49 -1.34 8.38 -7.11
C ALA A 49 -1.34 7.35 -8.24
N LYS A 50 -1.76 7.78 -9.45
CA LYS A 50 -1.77 6.92 -10.64
C LYS A 50 -0.35 6.46 -11.00
N TYR A 51 0.58 7.40 -11.08
CA TYR A 51 1.99 7.09 -11.38
C TYR A 51 2.60 6.14 -10.35
N PHE A 52 2.32 6.34 -9.06
CA PHE A 52 2.81 5.45 -8.02
C PHE A 52 2.34 4.01 -8.26
N CYS A 53 1.04 3.81 -8.49
CA CYS A 53 0.51 2.47 -8.72
C CYS A 53 1.02 1.81 -10.01
N GLU A 54 1.23 2.58 -11.08
CA GLU A 54 1.66 2.05 -12.39
C GLU A 54 3.17 1.83 -12.47
N ALA A 55 3.97 2.68 -11.83
CA ALA A 55 5.43 2.72 -12.03
C ALA A 55 6.27 2.36 -10.80
N LYS A 56 5.69 2.41 -9.58
CA LYS A 56 6.42 2.16 -8.33
C LYS A 56 5.94 0.93 -7.58
N THR A 57 4.72 0.49 -7.83
CA THR A 57 4.18 -0.75 -7.28
C THR A 57 4.58 -1.95 -8.13
N ARG A 58 4.78 -3.11 -7.48
CA ARG A 58 4.99 -4.37 -8.20
C ARG A 58 3.75 -4.76 -9.01
N ALA A 59 3.95 -5.46 -10.12
CA ALA A 59 2.86 -5.82 -11.03
C ALA A 59 1.74 -6.65 -10.37
N ASP A 60 2.07 -7.49 -9.39
CA ASP A 60 1.11 -8.33 -8.65
C ASP A 60 0.23 -7.54 -7.67
N LEU A 61 0.63 -6.32 -7.29
CA LEU A 61 -0.10 -5.44 -6.35
C LEU A 61 -0.66 -4.18 -7.04
N MET A 62 -0.41 -4.00 -8.33
CA MET A 62 -0.80 -2.78 -9.07
C MET A 62 -2.31 -2.52 -9.01
N GLU A 63 -3.12 -3.56 -9.24
CA GLU A 63 -4.58 -3.40 -9.21
C GLU A 63 -5.09 -3.12 -7.79
N ASP A 64 -4.54 -3.79 -6.78
CA ASP A 64 -4.85 -3.49 -5.37
C ASP A 64 -4.47 -2.05 -4.99
N CYS A 65 -3.34 -1.55 -5.51
CA CYS A 65 -2.93 -0.14 -5.36
C CYS A 65 -3.95 0.82 -5.97
N LYS A 66 -4.34 0.59 -7.23
CA LYS A 66 -5.31 1.43 -7.94
C LYS A 66 -6.64 1.44 -7.21
N ASP A 67 -7.09 0.28 -6.74
CA ASP A 67 -8.34 0.14 -5.98
C ASP A 67 -8.30 0.88 -4.65
N MET A 68 -7.19 0.76 -3.90
CA MET A 68 -6.97 1.49 -2.66
C MET A 68 -6.99 2.99 -2.90
N MET A 69 -6.31 3.48 -3.94
CA MET A 69 -6.26 4.90 -4.29
C MET A 69 -7.62 5.43 -4.73
N LYS A 70 -8.32 4.72 -5.62
CA LYS A 70 -9.66 5.10 -6.09
C LYS A 70 -10.61 5.33 -4.93
N LYS A 71 -10.60 4.44 -3.94
CA LYS A 71 -11.52 4.47 -2.79
C LYS A 71 -11.12 5.51 -1.74
N ASN A 72 -9.82 5.75 -1.56
CA ASN A 72 -9.33 6.47 -0.38
C ASN A 72 -8.60 7.78 -0.67
N LEU A 73 -8.30 8.14 -1.93
CA LEU A 73 -7.45 9.31 -2.23
C LEU A 73 -7.97 10.61 -1.60
N ASN A 74 -9.28 10.87 -1.69
CA ASN A 74 -9.86 12.07 -1.07
C ASN A 74 -9.73 12.08 0.47
N ARG A 75 -9.84 10.90 1.10
CA ARG A 75 -9.64 10.74 2.55
C ARG A 75 -8.18 10.99 2.91
N ILE A 76 -7.25 10.42 2.14
CA ILE A 76 -5.80 10.62 2.31
C ILE A 76 -5.44 12.10 2.18
N VAL A 77 -5.91 12.77 1.13
CA VAL A 77 -5.64 14.21 0.91
C VAL A 77 -6.23 15.07 2.02
N THR A 78 -7.43 14.75 2.49
CA THR A 78 -8.07 15.48 3.61
C THR A 78 -7.28 15.29 4.90
N TYR A 79 -6.85 14.06 5.17
CA TYR A 79 -6.00 13.73 6.33
C TYR A 79 -4.69 14.51 6.29
N LEU A 80 -3.95 14.45 5.18
CA LEU A 80 -2.65 15.11 5.02
C LEU A 80 -2.70 16.65 5.11
N LYS A 81 -3.86 17.25 4.82
CA LYS A 81 -4.07 18.71 4.99
C LYS A 81 -4.39 19.10 6.43
N ALA A 82 -4.67 18.16 7.32
CA ALA A 82 -5.03 18.46 8.69
C ALA A 82 -3.77 18.84 9.50
N PRO A 83 -3.81 19.94 10.27
CA PRO A 83 -2.61 20.52 10.92
C PRO A 83 -1.97 19.67 12.02
N LEU A 84 -2.57 18.53 12.40
CA LEU A 84 -2.12 17.66 13.51
C LEU A 84 -2.12 16.17 13.14
N GLN A 85 -2.37 15.81 11.88
CA GLN A 85 -2.47 14.42 11.44
C GLN A 85 -1.73 14.25 10.10
N ASN A 86 -0.49 13.77 10.17
CA ASN A 86 0.35 13.59 8.99
C ASN A 86 1.22 12.33 9.05
N ASP A 87 0.89 11.36 9.92
CA ASP A 87 1.63 10.11 9.95
C ASP A 87 0.97 9.07 9.01
N ALA A 88 1.78 8.54 8.10
CA ALA A 88 1.30 7.62 7.07
C ALA A 88 0.79 6.30 7.65
N LEU A 89 1.35 5.83 8.77
CA LEU A 89 0.93 4.58 9.41
C LEU A 89 -0.48 4.68 9.98
N SER A 90 -0.83 5.76 10.67
CA SER A 90 -2.17 6.01 11.18
C SER A 90 -3.15 6.21 10.04
N MET A 91 -2.76 6.93 8.98
CA MET A 91 -3.63 7.05 7.79
C MET A 91 -3.92 5.68 7.16
N CYS A 92 -2.89 4.85 7.01
CA CYS A 92 -3.02 3.50 6.46
C CYS A 92 -3.78 2.54 7.39
N THR A 93 -3.67 2.73 8.70
CA THR A 93 -4.48 2.01 9.68
C THR A 93 -5.95 2.45 9.61
N TYR A 94 -6.20 3.75 9.47
CA TYR A 94 -7.54 4.34 9.37
C TYR A 94 -8.33 3.83 8.16
N ILE A 95 -7.66 3.60 7.02
CA ILE A 95 -8.29 3.01 5.82
C ILE A 95 -8.22 1.48 5.76
N HIS A 96 -7.80 0.85 6.86
CA HIS A 96 -7.65 -0.60 7.01
C HIS A 96 -6.65 -1.25 6.05
N ALA A 97 -5.70 -0.49 5.52
CA ALA A 97 -4.55 -1.04 4.78
C ALA A 97 -3.50 -1.64 5.72
N CYS A 98 -3.45 -1.19 6.98
CA CYS A 98 -2.61 -1.75 8.05
C CYS A 98 -3.48 -2.27 9.21
N GLY A 99 -3.17 -3.44 9.77
CA GLY A 99 -3.85 -3.97 10.97
C GLY A 99 -3.67 -5.49 11.17
N ALA A 100 -3.80 -5.96 12.41
CA ALA A 100 -3.51 -7.36 12.81
C ALA A 100 -4.53 -8.42 12.31
N ASN A 101 -5.66 -8.02 11.72
CA ASN A 101 -6.80 -8.91 11.39
C ASN A 101 -7.07 -9.10 9.89
N GLN A 102 -6.13 -8.79 9.00
CA GLN A 102 -6.32 -9.02 7.55
C GLN A 102 -6.24 -10.51 7.14
N HIS A 103 -6.07 -11.41 8.10
CA HIS A 103 -5.87 -12.84 7.92
C HIS A 103 -6.97 -13.66 7.21
N LYS A 104 -8.12 -13.10 6.82
CA LYS A 104 -9.14 -13.88 6.09
C LYS A 104 -9.88 -13.03 5.06
N LYS A 105 -9.51 -13.24 3.79
CA LYS A 105 -10.04 -12.64 2.56
C LYS A 105 -9.54 -11.21 2.34
N GLY A 106 -9.16 -10.93 1.10
CA GLY A 106 -8.53 -9.67 0.68
C GLY A 106 -9.27 -8.41 1.11
N TYR A 107 -8.61 -7.28 0.85
CA TYR A 107 -9.06 -5.94 1.24
C TYR A 107 -10.58 -5.79 1.16
N SER A 108 -11.22 -5.75 2.33
CA SER A 108 -12.65 -5.53 2.48
C SER A 108 -12.86 -4.11 3.00
N PRO A 109 -13.11 -3.14 2.10
CA PRO A 109 -13.25 -1.74 2.49
C PRO A 109 -14.51 -1.50 3.34
N PRO A 110 -14.54 -0.44 4.16
CA PRO A 110 -15.78 0.07 4.74
C PRO A 110 -16.74 0.48 3.60
N ARG A 111 -17.95 -0.09 3.58
CA ARG A 111 -19.01 0.37 2.65
C ARG A 111 -19.34 1.83 2.95
N GLN A 112 -19.21 2.70 1.96
CA GLN A 112 -20.19 3.76 1.68
C GLN A 112 -19.92 4.46 0.34
N ASP A 113 -20.96 4.36 -0.48
CA ASP A 113 -21.51 5.20 -1.55
C ASP A 113 -20.60 5.70 -2.68
N GLU A 114 -21.03 5.28 -3.87
CA GLU A 114 -20.49 5.52 -5.19
C GLU A 114 -20.38 7.01 -5.51
N ASN A 115 -19.17 7.43 -5.86
CA ASN A 115 -18.97 8.40 -6.93
C ASN A 115 -17.84 7.85 -7.80
N SER A 116 -18.25 6.98 -8.72
CA SER A 116 -17.50 6.60 -9.91
C SER A 116 -17.28 7.86 -10.75
N ASP A 117 -16.02 8.24 -10.96
CA ASP A 117 -15.49 8.95 -12.15
C ASP A 117 -13.99 9.28 -11.91
N PHE A 118 -13.23 8.30 -11.40
CA PHE A 118 -11.80 8.50 -11.09
C PHE A 118 -10.88 8.06 -12.24
N PHE A 119 -11.37 7.26 -13.19
CA PHE A 119 -10.56 6.62 -14.23
C PHE A 119 -11.09 6.81 -15.65
N ASP A 120 -12.09 7.66 -15.86
CA ASP A 120 -12.48 8.14 -17.19
C ASP A 120 -11.85 9.49 -17.49
#